data_AF-A0A8E1WBA9-F1
#
_entry.id   AF-A0A8E1WBA9-F1
#
_cell.length_a   1.000
_cell.length_b   1.000
_cell.length_c   1.000
_cell.angle_alpha   90.00
_cell.angle_beta   90.00
_cell.angle_gamma   90.00
#
_symmetry.space_group_name_H-M   'P 1'
#
loop_
_entity.id
_entity.type
_entity.pdbx_description
1 polymer ?
#
loop_
_entity_poly.entity_id
_entity_poly.type
_entity_poly.pdbx_seq_one_letter_code
_entity_poly.pdbx_strand_id
1 'polypeptide(L)'
;MRIGSILGIWIITSGNAGATARAELEVKQGLPITLARARTCKQVSSCAEAVELWCGGYRRADADNDGIPCENVCPTKELVDELRQQIGC
;
A
#
# COMPACT_ATOMS: atom_id res chain seq x y z
N MET A 1 7.15 -17.11 -75.78
CA MET A 1 6.90 -18.50 -76.23
C MET A 1 6.30 -19.26 -75.06
N ARG A 2 5.16 -19.92 -75.31
CA ARG A 2 4.43 -20.74 -74.34
C ARG A 2 5.27 -21.96 -73.92
N ILE A 3 4.74 -22.67 -72.91
CA ILE A 3 4.98 -24.08 -72.53
C ILE A 3 6.03 -24.21 -71.40
N GLY A 4 5.72 -24.74 -70.23
CA GLY A 4 4.50 -25.43 -69.82
C GLY A 4 4.49 -25.79 -68.34
N SER A 5 3.27 -25.95 -67.84
CA SER A 5 2.91 -26.54 -66.56
C SER A 5 3.39 -27.99 -66.45
N ILE A 6 4.00 -28.35 -65.31
CA ILE A 6 3.77 -29.65 -64.64
C ILE A 6 3.74 -29.31 -63.14
N LEU A 7 2.55 -29.13 -62.54
CA LEU A 7 1.81 -30.17 -61.82
C LEU A 7 2.71 -31.03 -60.90
N GLY A 8 2.83 -30.64 -59.64
CA GLY A 8 3.56 -31.39 -58.62
C GLY A 8 3.11 -30.98 -57.24
N ILE A 9 1.87 -31.35 -56.89
CA ILE A 9 1.37 -31.29 -55.51
C ILE A 9 2.24 -32.21 -54.66
N TRP A 10 2.94 -31.68 -53.67
CA TRP A 10 3.13 -32.35 -52.39
C TRP A 10 3.00 -31.31 -51.28
N ILE A 11 1.83 -31.35 -50.65
CA ILE A 11 1.53 -30.71 -49.38
C ILE A 11 2.61 -31.13 -48.39
N ILE A 12 3.53 -30.22 -48.06
CA ILE A 12 4.40 -30.43 -46.91
C ILE A 12 3.54 -30.32 -45.66
N THR A 13 3.40 -31.46 -45.00
CA THR A 13 2.79 -31.65 -43.69
C THR A 13 3.34 -30.64 -42.69
N SER A 14 2.52 -29.68 -42.26
CA SER A 14 2.82 -28.87 -41.08
C SER A 14 2.75 -29.77 -39.84
N GLY A 15 3.91 -30.27 -39.42
CA GLY A 15 4.11 -31.04 -38.19
C GLY A 15 4.51 -30.13 -37.02
N ASN A 16 3.76 -30.26 -35.92
CA ASN A 16 3.91 -29.62 -34.61
C ASN A 16 5.33 -29.61 -34.03
N ALA A 17 5.64 -28.58 -33.23
CA ALA A 17 6.13 -28.76 -31.85
C ALA A 17 6.22 -27.40 -31.15
N GLY A 18 5.56 -27.29 -30.00
CA GLY A 18 5.58 -26.08 -29.19
C GLY A 18 6.89 -25.85 -28.46
N ALA A 19 7.04 -24.65 -27.93
CA ALA A 19 7.59 -24.42 -26.61
C ALA A 19 7.25 -22.98 -26.22
N THR A 20 6.36 -22.87 -25.24
CA THR A 20 6.09 -21.67 -24.46
C THR A 20 7.37 -21.25 -23.75
N ALA A 21 8.07 -20.23 -24.25
CA ALA A 21 9.06 -19.50 -23.45
C ALA A 21 8.36 -18.30 -22.82
N ARG A 22 7.70 -18.54 -21.68
CA ARG A 22 7.26 -17.46 -20.80
C ARG A 22 8.52 -16.83 -20.21
N ALA A 23 8.50 -15.50 -20.20
CA ALA A 23 9.52 -14.64 -19.63
C ALA A 23 9.86 -15.03 -18.19
N GLU A 24 11.14 -15.30 -17.92
CA GLU A 24 11.71 -15.19 -16.59
C GLU A 24 12.15 -13.73 -16.42
N LEU A 25 11.29 -12.91 -15.81
CA LEU A 25 11.70 -11.58 -15.36
C LEU A 25 12.50 -11.76 -14.07
N GLU A 26 13.83 -11.74 -14.18
CA GLU A 26 14.73 -11.65 -13.03
C GLU A 26 14.41 -10.38 -12.22
N VAL A 27 13.83 -10.57 -11.03
CA VAL A 27 13.55 -9.49 -10.09
C VAL A 27 14.85 -9.08 -9.41
N LYS A 28 15.46 -8.00 -9.92
CA LYS A 28 16.60 -7.34 -9.29
C LYS A 28 16.15 -6.50 -8.08
N GLN A 29 16.65 -6.88 -6.90
CA GLN A 29 16.79 -6.07 -5.68
C GLN A 29 15.49 -5.68 -4.98
N GLY A 30 15.19 -6.37 -3.87
CA GLY A 30 14.13 -5.95 -2.96
C GLY A 30 14.52 -4.68 -2.21
N LEU A 31 13.70 -3.63 -2.32
CA LEU A 31 13.81 -2.44 -1.48
C LEU A 31 13.56 -2.85 -0.02
N PRO A 32 14.40 -2.44 0.95
CA PRO A 32 14.12 -2.72 2.35
C PRO A 32 12.82 -2.01 2.76
N ILE A 33 11.76 -2.78 2.96
CA ILE A 33 10.51 -2.28 3.55
C ILE A 33 10.74 -2.19 5.06
N THR A 34 10.90 -0.97 5.56
CA THR A 34 10.86 -0.70 6.99
C THR A 34 9.40 -0.58 7.43
N LEU A 35 8.94 -1.53 8.24
CA LEU A 35 7.61 -1.46 8.85
C LEU A 35 7.63 -0.43 9.98
N ALA A 36 7.09 0.76 9.73
CA ALA A 36 6.84 1.73 10.79
C ALA A 36 5.77 1.16 11.74
N ARG A 37 6.12 0.93 13.01
CA ARG A 37 5.14 0.52 14.02
C ARG A 37 4.30 1.75 14.40
N ALA A 38 3.01 1.73 14.10
CA ALA A 38 2.10 2.79 14.51
C ALA A 38 2.10 2.93 16.03
N ARG A 39 2.26 4.16 16.53
CA ARG A 39 2.08 4.47 17.96
C ARG A 39 0.61 4.27 18.33
N THR A 40 0.38 3.87 19.58
CA THR A 40 -0.94 3.66 20.17
C THR A 40 -1.08 4.49 21.44
N CYS A 41 -2.30 4.63 21.96
CA CYS A 41 -2.56 5.37 23.20
C CYS A 41 -1.74 4.88 24.41
N LYS A 42 -1.29 3.61 24.42
CA LYS A 42 -0.46 3.07 25.50
C LYS A 42 1.01 3.52 25.45
N GLN A 43 1.42 4.16 24.35
CA GLN A 43 2.79 4.57 24.09
C GLN A 43 2.99 6.08 24.16
N VAL A 44 1.91 6.85 24.34
CA VAL A 44 1.97 8.31 24.57
C VAL A 44 1.91 8.58 26.06
N SER A 45 2.60 9.62 26.49
CA SER A 45 2.78 9.96 27.91
C SER A 45 2.15 11.30 28.30
N SER A 46 1.68 12.06 27.32
CA SER A 46 1.07 13.38 27.52
C SER A 46 -0.11 13.59 26.56
N CYS A 47 -1.02 14.48 26.93
CA CYS A 47 -2.14 14.84 26.06
C CYS A 47 -1.67 15.44 24.73
N ALA A 48 -0.61 16.24 24.72
CA ALA A 48 -0.03 16.79 23.50
C ALA A 48 0.40 15.69 22.51
N GLU A 49 1.15 14.68 22.98
CA GLU A 49 1.52 13.53 22.14
C GLU A 49 0.29 12.74 21.64
N ALA A 50 -0.77 12.65 22.45
CA ALA A 50 -2.01 11.99 22.04
C ALA A 50 -2.74 12.76 20.94
N VAL A 51 -2.79 14.09 21.05
CA VAL A 51 -3.38 14.96 20.02
C VAL A 51 -2.57 14.88 18.73
N GLU A 52 -1.24 14.95 18.80
CA GLU A 52 -0.38 14.75 17.63
C GLU A 52 -0.60 13.37 16.97
N LEU A 53 -0.70 12.32 17.77
CA LEU A 53 -0.98 10.97 17.29
C LEU A 53 -2.33 10.89 16.57
N TRP A 54 -3.36 11.52 17.16
CA TRP A 54 -4.70 11.57 16.57
C TRP A 54 -4.70 12.35 15.25
N CYS A 55 -4.09 13.54 15.25
CA CYS A 55 -3.95 14.39 14.07
C CYS A 55 -3.10 13.73 12.97
N GLY A 56 -2.15 12.86 13.34
CA GLY A 56 -1.41 11.98 12.42
C GLY A 56 -2.26 10.87 11.77
N GLY A 57 -3.56 10.80 12.06
CA GLY A 57 -4.50 9.89 11.42
C GLY A 57 -4.82 8.63 12.23
N TYR A 58 -4.36 8.52 13.48
CA TYR A 58 -4.73 7.40 14.36
C TYR A 58 -6.16 7.57 14.86
N ARG A 59 -7.14 7.21 14.02
CA ARG A 59 -8.58 7.35 14.33
C ARG A 59 -9.03 6.66 15.63
N ARG A 60 -8.32 5.61 16.05
CA ARG A 60 -8.59 4.90 17.30
C ARG A 60 -8.14 5.68 18.55
N ALA A 61 -7.53 6.84 18.41
CA ALA A 61 -7.26 7.72 19.54
C ALA A 61 -8.55 8.14 20.23
N ASP A 62 -9.58 8.48 19.44
CA ASP A 62 -10.92 8.86 19.87
C ASP A 62 -11.91 7.84 19.27
N ALA A 63 -12.03 6.69 19.93
CA ALA A 63 -12.78 5.54 19.39
C ALA A 63 -14.30 5.70 19.55
N ASP A 64 -14.72 6.40 20.58
CA ASP A 64 -16.10 6.74 20.93
C ASP A 64 -16.58 8.07 20.33
N ASN A 65 -15.68 8.86 19.75
CA ASN A 65 -15.97 10.11 19.02
C ASN A 65 -16.54 11.21 19.92
N ASP A 66 -16.09 11.27 21.18
CA ASP A 66 -16.46 12.32 22.12
C ASP A 66 -15.56 13.56 21.97
N GLY A 67 -14.50 13.46 21.17
CA GLY A 67 -13.53 14.50 20.92
C GLY A 67 -12.36 14.51 21.91
N ILE A 68 -12.16 13.46 22.70
CA ILE A 68 -11.08 13.31 23.67
C ILE A 68 -10.18 12.12 23.27
N PRO A 69 -9.04 12.36 22.59
CA PRO A 69 -8.14 11.28 22.21
C PRO A 69 -7.40 10.72 23.43
N CYS A 70 -7.30 9.39 23.50
CA CYS A 70 -6.51 8.68 24.50
C CYS A 70 -6.74 9.22 25.93
N GLU A 71 -7.99 9.10 26.43
CA GLU A 71 -8.46 9.56 27.75
C GLU A 71 -7.53 9.28 28.96
N ASN A 72 -6.65 8.28 28.85
CA ASN A 72 -5.61 8.01 29.86
C ASN A 72 -4.64 9.19 30.09
N VAL A 73 -4.46 10.06 29.08
CA VAL A 73 -3.56 11.22 29.16
C VAL A 73 -4.24 12.55 28.87
N CYS A 74 -5.40 12.56 28.22
CA CYS A 74 -6.21 13.76 27.98
C CYS A 74 -7.43 13.79 28.93
N PRO A 75 -7.43 14.66 29.96
CA PRO A 75 -8.50 14.69 30.96
C PRO A 75 -9.78 15.39 30.52
N THR A 76 -9.71 16.35 29.59
CA THR A 76 -10.88 17.15 29.18
C THR A 76 -10.83 17.53 27.71
N LYS A 77 -12.01 17.79 27.13
CA LYS A 77 -12.16 18.24 25.75
C LYS A 77 -11.59 19.65 25.54
N GLU A 78 -11.70 20.53 26.52
CA GLU A 78 -11.21 21.91 26.40
C GLU A 78 -9.69 21.96 26.20
N LEU A 79 -8.95 21.10 26.93
CA LEU A 79 -7.49 20.99 26.76
C LEU A 79 -7.14 20.44 25.38
N VAL A 80 -7.90 19.47 24.90
CA VAL A 80 -7.69 18.89 23.56
C VAL A 80 -7.92 19.95 22.48
N ASP A 81 -9.00 20.72 22.59
CA ASP A 81 -9.33 21.78 21.62
C ASP A 81 -8.27 22.90 21.64
N GLU A 82 -7.73 23.24 22.82
CA GLU A 82 -6.60 24.18 22.94
C GLU A 82 -5.34 23.64 22.25
N LEU A 83 -4.95 22.39 22.55
CA LEU A 83 -3.77 21.76 21.96
C LEU A 83 -3.90 21.62 20.44
N ARG A 84 -5.09 21.31 19.94
CA ARG A 84 -5.41 21.27 18.51
C ARG A 84 -5.16 22.62 17.84
N GLN A 85 -5.66 23.71 18.43
CA GLN A 85 -5.38 25.08 17.96
C GLN A 85 -3.89 25.40 17.95
N GLN A 86 -3.14 24.97 18.98
CA GLN A 86 -1.70 25.18 19.07
C GLN A 86 -0.91 24.37 18.01
N ILE A 87 -1.32 23.12 17.76
CA ILE A 87 -0.68 22.20 16.81
C ILE A 87 -1.05 22.53 15.35
N GLY A 88 -2.24 23.10 15.13
CA GLY A 88 -2.75 23.41 13.78
C GLY A 88 -3.47 22.24 13.12
N CYS A 89 -4.17 21.44 13.92
CA CYS A 89 -5.13 20.41 13.50
C CYS A 89 -6.44 20.54 14.31
#